data_AF-A0A933Y9U0-F1
#
_entry.id   AF-A0A933Y9U0-F1
#
_cell.length_a   1.000
_cell.length_b   1.000
_cell.length_c   1.000
_cell.angle_alpha   90.00
_cell.angle_beta   90.00
_cell.angle_gamma   90.00
#
_symmetry.space_group_name_H-M   'P 1'
#
loop_
_entity.id
_entity.type
_entity.pdbx_description
1 polymer ?
#
loop_
_entity_poly.entity_id
_entity_poly.type
_entity_poly.pdbx_seq_one_letter_code
_entity_poly.pdbx_strand_id
1 'polypeptide(L)'
;MIRIFRHYIPKPLFALGTLEALVFVLAFYVARLWGPPVDGISIFSANSMPGMLAFVMIMGLAMTAMGLYERQSRILFLNSMLRVILSFIFGFVFLALVVYYLSDLTAIKAEVILTQFIVALIGVLILRLIFERVNIKYGLIGRRMLVVGAGPAAAKIDENLRRKVDRRSFNIIGYVPAASGEAVVPAGKCLRKFGTLLDLVNKYQIEEIVVAADDCGIDFPLDELLDCRMNGINVIDLLTFFERHACKIMIPLLHPSWLVFAEGIAVNGARSLTKRLFDISFSTFIIMLSWPLMLLAAIAILIEGGFRGPVLYFQYRVGAGGRLFKLYKFRSMILNAEEGGPVWARRNDARVTHIGALIRKARLDELPQLFNVLKGEMSFVGPRPERPEFVSKLSENIPFYNERHRVKPGITGWAQVCYPYGATEKDALEKLQYDLYYMKNYSFALDIMIAIQTLQVVLWGKGAR
;
A
#
# COMPACT_ATOMS: atom_id res chain seq x y z
N MET A 1 1.60 -14.17 11.78
CA MET A 1 1.77 -12.73 11.48
C MET A 1 1.64 -11.94 12.75
N ILE A 2 2.18 -10.73 12.83
CA ILE A 2 1.95 -9.79 13.94
C ILE A 2 0.92 -8.76 13.46
N ARG A 3 -0.08 -8.47 14.29
CA ARG A 3 -1.05 -7.40 14.01
C ARG A 3 -0.53 -6.12 14.66
N ILE A 4 -0.02 -5.19 13.86
CA ILE A 4 0.48 -3.89 14.31
C ILE A 4 -0.43 -2.82 13.70
N PHE A 5 -1.00 -1.93 14.52
CA PHE A 5 -1.96 -0.90 14.10
C PHE A 5 -3.10 -1.42 13.19
N ARG A 6 -3.63 -2.61 13.51
CA ARG A 6 -4.66 -3.34 12.75
C ARG A 6 -4.22 -3.86 11.37
N HIS A 7 -2.96 -3.69 10.99
CA HIS A 7 -2.38 -4.25 9.77
C HIS A 7 -1.56 -5.52 10.06
N TYR A 8 -1.55 -6.48 9.13
CA TYR A 8 -0.88 -7.76 9.32
C TYR A 8 0.51 -7.76 8.66
N ILE A 9 1.56 -7.80 9.49
CA ILE A 9 2.96 -7.83 9.05
C ILE A 9 3.53 -9.25 9.28
N PRO A 10 4.18 -9.86 8.27
CA PRO A 10 4.93 -11.11 8.45
C PRO A 10 6.08 -10.94 9.45
N LYS A 11 6.19 -11.86 10.42
CA LYS A 11 7.27 -11.86 11.44
C LYS A 11 8.68 -11.76 10.83
N PRO A 12 9.01 -12.48 9.73
CA PRO A 12 10.36 -12.40 9.14
C PRO A 12 10.67 -11.03 8.54
N LEU A 13 9.67 -10.34 7.96
CA LEU A 13 9.88 -8.99 7.41
C LEU A 13 10.10 -7.97 8.53
N PHE A 14 9.38 -8.11 9.65
CA PHE A 14 9.63 -7.29 10.83
C PHE A 14 11.03 -7.52 11.40
N ALA A 15 11.45 -8.80 11.53
CA ALA A 15 12.80 -9.15 11.97
C ALA A 15 13.88 -8.60 11.02
N LEU A 16 13.67 -8.68 9.70
CA LEU A 16 14.57 -8.09 8.71
C LEU A 16 14.73 -6.59 8.92
N GLY A 17 13.62 -5.85 9.06
CA GLY A 17 13.68 -4.41 9.32
C GLY A 17 14.40 -4.04 10.62
N THR A 18 14.23 -4.82 11.69
CA THR A 18 14.98 -4.62 12.94
C THR A 18 16.47 -4.89 12.78
N LEU A 19 16.85 -5.92 12.02
CA LEU A 19 18.25 -6.22 11.74
C LEU A 19 18.89 -5.14 10.85
N GLU A 20 18.17 -4.63 9.85
CA GLU A 20 18.62 -3.51 9.01
C GLU A 20 18.82 -2.23 9.84
N ALA A 21 17.94 -1.94 10.79
CA ALA A 21 18.13 -0.82 11.73
C ALA A 21 19.40 -1.00 12.59
N LEU A 22 19.69 -2.23 13.06
CA LEU A 22 20.94 -2.52 13.78
C LEU A 22 22.18 -2.34 12.89
N VAL A 23 22.10 -2.71 11.61
CA VAL A 23 23.18 -2.45 10.63
C VAL A 23 23.43 -0.95 10.48
N PHE A 24 22.38 -0.13 10.46
CA PHE A 24 22.54 1.34 10.41
C PHE A 24 23.21 1.91 11.65
N VAL A 25 22.83 1.41 12.83
CA VAL A 25 23.48 1.78 14.09
C VAL A 25 24.95 1.37 14.07
N LEU A 26 25.26 0.14 13.64
CA LEU A 26 26.64 -0.33 13.53
C LEU A 26 27.46 0.50 12.54
N ALA A 27 26.89 0.81 11.37
CA ALA A 27 27.55 1.62 10.36
C ALA A 27 27.88 3.03 10.87
N PHE A 28 27.00 3.62 11.68
CA PHE A 28 27.24 4.90 12.35
C PHE A 28 28.45 4.82 13.30
N TYR A 29 28.54 3.76 14.12
CA TYR A 29 29.68 3.56 15.03
C TYR A 29 30.99 3.22 14.30
N VAL A 30 30.95 2.44 13.22
CA VAL A 30 32.14 2.11 12.43
C VAL A 30 32.68 3.36 11.74
N ALA A 31 31.81 4.19 11.16
CA ALA A 31 32.21 5.46 10.56
C ALA A 31 32.83 6.42 11.58
N ARG A 32 32.41 6.36 12.85
CA ARG A 32 33.04 7.09 13.96
C ARG A 32 34.46 6.61 14.26
N LEU A 33 34.68 5.29 14.31
CA LEU A 33 35.99 4.72 14.65
C LEU A 33 37.04 4.93 13.55
N TRP A 34 36.61 4.93 12.30
CA TRP A 34 37.48 5.05 11.13
C TRP A 34 37.55 6.49 10.59
N GLY A 35 36.66 7.37 11.03
CA GLY A 35 36.61 8.76 10.62
C GLY A 35 37.65 9.62 11.34
N PRO A 36 38.09 10.73 10.73
CA PRO A 36 38.91 11.73 11.41
C PRO A 36 38.18 12.25 12.67
N PRO A 37 38.90 12.54 13.77
CA PRO A 37 38.30 13.09 14.98
C PRO A 37 37.53 14.37 14.64
N VAL A 38 36.28 14.44 15.11
CA VAL A 38 35.39 15.58 14.92
C VAL A 38 35.34 16.35 16.23
N ASP A 39 35.97 17.52 16.27
CA ASP A 39 35.88 18.45 17.39
C ASP A 39 34.58 19.27 17.25
N GLY A 40 33.67 19.14 18.22
CA GLY A 40 32.47 19.98 18.29
C GLY A 40 31.20 19.28 18.81
N ILE A 41 30.38 20.05 19.53
CA ILE A 41 29.06 19.66 20.05
C ILE A 41 28.00 20.16 19.06
N SER A 42 27.89 19.54 17.89
CA SER A 42 26.76 19.78 16.99
C SER A 42 25.73 18.65 17.12
N ILE A 43 24.45 18.96 16.87
CA ILE A 43 23.32 18.00 16.90
C ILE A 43 23.50 16.84 15.89
N PHE A 44 24.40 17.03 14.92
CA PHE A 44 24.81 16.03 13.93
C PHE A 44 26.30 15.66 14.06
N SER A 45 26.97 16.05 15.13
CA SER A 45 28.33 15.58 15.43
C SER A 45 28.29 14.07 15.58
N ALA A 46 29.40 13.40 15.23
CA ALA A 46 29.57 11.95 15.37
C ALA A 46 29.38 11.43 16.81
N ASN A 47 29.16 12.32 17.78
CA ASN A 47 28.94 12.05 19.21
C ASN A 47 27.46 12.13 19.64
N SER A 48 26.55 12.48 18.74
CA SER A 48 25.17 12.83 19.10
C SER A 48 24.18 11.68 18.78
N MET A 49 23.50 11.18 19.82
CA MET A 49 22.37 10.24 19.69
C MET A 49 21.30 10.72 18.67
N PRO A 50 20.99 12.04 18.55
CA PRO A 50 20.12 12.55 17.51
C PRO A 50 20.56 12.25 16.07
N GLY A 51 21.86 12.38 15.73
CA GLY A 51 22.37 12.11 14.38
C GLY A 51 22.22 10.63 13.98
N MET A 52 22.48 9.72 14.91
CA MET A 52 22.26 8.27 14.72
C MET A 52 20.77 7.97 14.47
N LEU A 53 19.89 8.50 15.31
CA LEU A 53 18.44 8.32 15.17
C LEU A 53 17.93 8.91 13.84
N ALA A 54 18.42 10.09 13.45
CA ALA A 54 18.08 10.70 12.18
C ALA A 54 18.51 9.82 11.00
N PHE A 55 19.72 9.26 11.03
CA PHE A 55 20.18 8.35 9.97
C PHE A 55 19.33 7.08 9.87
N VAL A 56 19.07 6.40 11.00
CA VAL A 56 18.22 5.19 11.05
C VAL A 56 16.82 5.50 10.51
N MET A 57 16.25 6.65 10.91
CA MET A 57 14.92 7.07 10.47
C MET A 57 14.89 7.42 8.98
N ILE A 58 15.84 8.21 8.48
CA ILE A 58 15.92 8.61 7.08
C ILE A 58 16.10 7.37 6.19
N MET A 59 17.03 6.49 6.54
CA MET A 59 17.30 5.28 5.77
C MET A 59 16.14 4.28 5.86
N GLY A 60 15.56 4.08 7.04
CA GLY A 60 14.37 3.24 7.21
C GLY A 60 13.18 3.75 6.40
N LEU A 61 12.95 5.06 6.38
CA LEU A 61 11.91 5.68 5.55
C LEU A 61 12.21 5.56 4.06
N ALA A 62 13.46 5.80 3.63
CA ALA A 62 13.87 5.68 2.24
C ALA A 62 13.69 4.25 1.71
N MET A 63 14.09 3.24 2.48
CA MET A 63 13.89 1.84 2.12
C MET A 63 12.41 1.45 2.07
N THR A 64 11.61 1.97 3.01
CA THR A 64 10.15 1.76 3.01
C THR A 64 9.50 2.42 1.79
N ALA A 65 9.89 3.65 1.46
CA ALA A 65 9.43 4.37 0.26
C ALA A 65 9.84 3.67 -1.04
N MET A 66 10.89 2.87 -1.02
CA MET A 66 11.32 2.06 -2.16
C MET A 66 10.62 0.70 -2.23
N GLY A 67 9.72 0.42 -1.29
CA GLY A 67 8.90 -0.79 -1.26
C GLY A 67 9.66 -2.04 -0.86
N LEU A 68 10.80 -1.88 -0.18
CA LEU A 68 11.66 -3.00 0.20
C LEU A 68 11.08 -3.88 1.32
N TYR A 69 10.05 -3.37 2.00
CA TYR A 69 9.26 -4.08 3.01
C TYR A 69 7.81 -4.35 2.55
N GLU A 70 7.47 -4.06 1.30
CA GLU A 70 6.14 -4.36 0.77
C GLU A 70 5.94 -5.86 0.67
N ARG A 71 4.83 -6.32 1.25
CA ARG A 71 4.45 -7.73 1.24
C ARG A 71 4.12 -8.28 -0.15
N GLN A 72 3.57 -7.44 -1.03
CA GLN A 72 3.15 -7.80 -2.39
C GLN A 72 4.21 -7.46 -3.43
N SER A 73 5.46 -7.22 -3.01
CA SER A 73 6.47 -6.73 -3.92
C SER A 73 6.78 -7.78 -5.00
N ARG A 74 6.30 -7.49 -6.22
CA ARG A 74 6.53 -8.21 -7.48
C ARG A 74 7.96 -8.04 -7.97
N ILE A 75 8.91 -8.25 -7.07
CA ILE A 75 10.28 -7.84 -7.24
C ILE A 75 11.11 -9.11 -7.41
N LEU A 76 11.65 -9.29 -8.62
CA LEU A 76 12.76 -10.21 -8.85
C LEU A 76 13.95 -9.78 -7.99
N PHE A 77 14.77 -10.72 -7.55
CA PHE A 77 15.94 -10.47 -6.72
C PHE A 77 16.77 -9.25 -7.17
N LEU A 78 17.07 -9.14 -8.48
CA LEU A 78 17.80 -8.00 -9.06
C LEU A 78 17.11 -6.64 -8.84
N ASN A 79 15.78 -6.58 -8.97
CA ASN A 79 15.02 -5.36 -8.75
C ASN A 79 14.99 -4.98 -7.26
N SER A 80 15.15 -5.94 -6.35
CA SER A 80 15.25 -5.69 -4.90
C SER A 80 16.58 -5.01 -4.59
N MET A 81 17.68 -5.54 -5.15
CA MET A 81 19.02 -4.97 -5.00
C MET A 81 19.11 -3.56 -5.60
N LEU A 82 18.57 -3.34 -6.80
CA LEU A 82 18.51 -2.01 -7.42
C LEU A 82 17.76 -0.99 -6.54
N ARG A 83 16.66 -1.41 -5.90
CA ARG A 83 15.90 -0.54 -4.99
C ARG A 83 16.65 -0.22 -3.71
N VAL A 84 17.46 -1.15 -3.18
CA VAL A 84 18.37 -0.85 -2.06
C VAL A 84 19.33 0.24 -2.50
N ILE A 85 20.02 0.06 -3.62
CA ILE A 85 21.00 1.05 -4.11
C ILE A 85 20.33 2.43 -4.31
N LEU A 86 19.18 2.47 -4.97
CA LEU A 86 18.43 3.72 -5.15
C LEU A 86 18.01 4.33 -3.81
N SER A 87 17.54 3.53 -2.84
CA SER A 87 17.18 4.02 -1.51
C SER A 87 18.36 4.69 -0.80
N PHE A 88 19.57 4.16 -0.97
CA PHE A 88 20.80 4.76 -0.44
C PHE A 88 21.19 6.04 -1.15
N ILE A 89 21.02 6.13 -2.47
CA ILE A 89 21.27 7.37 -3.22
C ILE A 89 20.30 8.46 -2.76
N PHE A 90 19.00 8.18 -2.68
CA PHE A 90 18.01 9.15 -2.22
C PHE A 90 18.21 9.52 -0.74
N GLY A 91 18.51 8.54 0.11
CA GLY A 91 18.84 8.76 1.52
C GLY A 91 20.08 9.65 1.70
N PHE A 92 21.10 9.46 0.87
CA PHE A 92 22.32 10.27 0.88
C PHE A 92 22.03 11.73 0.49
N VAL A 93 21.34 11.94 -0.63
CA VAL A 93 20.97 13.28 -1.09
C VAL A 93 20.10 13.99 -0.04
N PHE A 94 19.12 13.28 0.53
CA PHE A 94 18.26 13.84 1.56
C PHE A 94 19.04 14.23 2.82
N LEU A 95 19.91 13.34 3.32
CA LEU A 95 20.73 13.65 4.49
C LEU A 95 21.68 14.82 4.21
N ALA A 96 22.30 14.87 3.03
CA ALA A 96 23.18 15.96 2.63
C ALA A 96 22.45 17.32 2.61
N LEU A 97 21.21 17.36 2.11
CA LEU A 97 20.36 18.56 2.15
C LEU A 97 20.00 18.94 3.59
N VAL A 98 19.61 17.98 4.43
CA VAL A 98 19.29 18.23 5.84
C VAL A 98 20.49 18.81 6.59
N VAL A 99 21.67 18.23 6.39
CA VAL A 99 22.93 18.76 6.96
C VAL A 99 23.20 20.16 6.43
N TYR A 100 23.09 20.39 5.12
CA TYR A 100 23.32 21.70 4.51
C TYR A 100 22.41 22.82 5.07
N TYR A 101 21.12 22.52 5.33
CA TYR A 101 20.17 23.53 5.84
C TYR A 101 20.15 23.67 7.36
N LEU A 102 20.48 22.60 8.12
CA LEU A 102 20.36 22.60 9.58
C LEU A 102 21.69 22.77 10.32
N SER A 103 22.83 22.54 9.67
CA SER A 103 24.13 22.72 10.30
C SER A 103 24.86 23.92 9.72
N ASP A 104 25.39 24.77 10.61
CA ASP A 104 26.46 25.69 10.24
C ASP A 104 27.58 24.85 9.60
N LEU A 105 27.97 25.26 8.39
CA LEU A 105 28.66 24.53 7.30
C LEU A 105 29.96 23.77 7.62
N THR A 106 30.35 23.53 8.87
CA THR A 106 31.74 23.18 9.23
C THR A 106 31.93 21.95 10.14
N ALA A 107 30.89 21.32 10.68
CA ALA A 107 31.09 20.30 11.72
C ALA A 107 31.24 18.84 11.24
N ILE A 108 30.85 18.48 10.01
CA ILE A 108 30.87 17.07 9.56
C ILE A 108 31.66 16.94 8.26
N LYS A 109 32.76 16.18 8.31
CA LYS A 109 33.55 15.85 7.12
C LYS A 109 32.79 14.88 6.24
N ALA A 110 32.71 15.18 4.95
CA ALA A 110 32.03 14.35 3.94
C ALA A 110 32.52 12.89 3.93
N GLU A 111 33.79 12.66 4.29
CA GLU A 111 34.41 11.34 4.42
C GLU A 111 33.70 10.45 5.45
N VAL A 112 33.30 10.99 6.60
CA VAL A 112 32.61 10.23 7.66
C VAL A 112 31.22 9.79 7.17
N ILE A 113 30.49 10.70 6.53
CA ILE A 113 29.18 10.39 5.94
C ILE A 113 29.34 9.33 4.84
N LEU A 114 30.33 9.47 3.96
CA LEU A 114 30.55 8.50 2.89
C LEU A 114 30.88 7.10 3.43
N THR A 115 31.80 7.00 4.40
CA THR A 115 32.13 5.72 5.05
C THR A 115 30.90 5.10 5.71
N GLN A 116 30.08 5.90 6.39
CA GLN A 116 28.82 5.45 7.00
C GLN A 116 27.87 4.84 5.96
N PHE A 117 27.68 5.51 4.82
CA PHE A 117 26.81 5.02 3.75
C PHE A 117 27.34 3.74 3.10
N ILE A 118 28.65 3.65 2.86
CA ILE A 118 29.27 2.47 2.24
C ILE A 118 29.13 1.25 3.17
N VAL A 119 29.47 1.40 4.45
CA VAL A 119 29.36 0.30 5.43
C VAL A 119 27.90 -0.15 5.59
N ALA A 120 26.97 0.80 5.68
CA ALA A 120 25.54 0.49 5.75
C ALA A 120 25.05 -0.22 4.47
N LEU A 121 25.48 0.22 3.29
CA LEU A 121 25.07 -0.36 2.02
C LEU A 121 25.55 -1.81 1.90
N ILE A 122 26.82 -2.06 2.20
CA ILE A 122 27.39 -3.41 2.17
C ILE A 122 26.68 -4.31 3.19
N GLY A 123 26.50 -3.83 4.42
CA GLY A 123 25.82 -4.58 5.48
C GLY A 123 24.38 -4.96 5.11
N VAL A 124 23.61 -4.01 4.57
CA VAL A 124 22.22 -4.26 4.14
C VAL A 124 22.16 -5.23 2.95
N LEU A 125 23.06 -5.09 1.95
CA LEU A 125 23.11 -6.01 0.82
C LEU A 125 23.43 -7.44 1.25
N ILE A 126 24.40 -7.62 2.15
CA ILE A 126 24.75 -8.94 2.71
C ILE A 126 23.57 -9.51 3.49
N LEU A 127 22.96 -8.71 4.38
CA LEU A 127 21.82 -9.13 5.18
C LEU A 127 20.64 -9.57 4.29
N ARG A 128 20.34 -8.84 3.23
CA ARG A 128 19.27 -9.21 2.27
C ARG A 128 19.61 -10.45 1.46
N LEU A 129 20.87 -10.62 1.05
CA LEU A 129 21.33 -11.85 0.39
C LEU A 129 21.13 -13.08 1.28
N ILE A 130 21.51 -12.97 2.55
CA ILE A 130 21.33 -14.04 3.55
C ILE A 130 19.84 -14.29 3.76
N PHE A 131 19.05 -13.23 3.99
CA PHE A 131 17.61 -13.35 4.22
C PHE A 131 16.88 -14.03 3.06
N GLU A 132 17.18 -13.66 1.82
CA GLU A 132 16.58 -14.28 0.63
C GLU A 132 16.99 -15.76 0.51
N ARG A 133 18.27 -16.11 0.71
CA ARG A 133 18.72 -17.52 0.68
C ARG A 133 18.05 -18.35 1.76
N VAL A 134 17.98 -17.84 2.99
CA VAL A 134 17.33 -18.53 4.11
C VAL A 134 15.83 -18.65 3.85
N ASN A 135 15.19 -17.60 3.33
CA ASN A 135 13.76 -17.62 2.99
C ASN A 135 13.43 -18.61 1.87
N ILE A 136 14.28 -18.74 0.84
CA ILE A 136 14.11 -19.74 -0.23
C ILE A 136 14.26 -21.16 0.33
N LYS A 137 15.24 -21.39 1.22
CA LYS A 137 15.53 -22.73 1.76
C LYS A 137 14.49 -23.19 2.79
N TYR A 138 14.07 -22.32 3.69
CA TYR A 138 13.20 -22.68 4.83
C TYR A 138 11.76 -22.16 4.70
N GLY A 139 11.45 -21.38 3.67
CA GLY A 139 10.10 -20.86 3.46
C GLY A 139 9.61 -19.89 4.54
N LEU A 140 10.51 -19.13 5.18
CA LEU A 140 10.22 -18.35 6.39
C LEU A 140 9.00 -17.42 6.30
N ILE A 141 8.73 -16.84 5.12
CA ILE A 141 7.60 -15.92 4.91
C ILE A 141 6.28 -16.66 4.65
N GLY A 142 6.33 -17.85 4.06
CA GLY A 142 5.16 -18.58 3.56
C GLY A 142 4.60 -19.57 4.57
N ARG A 143 3.38 -19.33 5.05
CA ARG A 143 2.67 -20.29 5.93
C ARG A 143 2.09 -21.46 5.16
N ARG A 144 2.25 -22.67 5.67
CA ARG A 144 1.65 -23.89 5.09
C ARG A 144 0.17 -23.92 5.44
N MET A 145 -0.68 -23.84 4.44
CA MET A 145 -2.12 -23.72 4.58
C MET A 145 -2.86 -24.90 3.96
N LEU A 146 -3.91 -25.34 4.64
CA LEU A 146 -4.90 -26.27 4.12
C LEU A 146 -6.19 -25.51 3.87
N VAL A 147 -6.82 -25.73 2.71
CA VAL A 147 -8.15 -25.18 2.44
C VAL A 147 -9.18 -26.29 2.61
N VAL A 148 -10.16 -26.07 3.49
CA VAL A 148 -11.30 -26.98 3.65
C VAL A 148 -12.47 -26.41 2.84
N GLY A 149 -12.88 -27.14 1.82
CA GLY A 149 -13.78 -26.71 0.75
C GLY A 149 -13.11 -26.80 -0.62
N ALA A 150 -13.87 -27.25 -1.62
CA ALA A 150 -13.41 -27.35 -3.02
C ALA A 150 -14.38 -26.69 -4.02
N GLY A 151 -15.38 -25.95 -3.54
CA GLY A 151 -16.40 -25.30 -4.35
C GLY A 151 -15.98 -23.92 -4.90
N PRO A 152 -16.94 -23.12 -5.40
CA PRO A 152 -16.69 -21.79 -5.97
C PRO A 152 -15.95 -20.83 -5.04
N ALA A 153 -16.24 -20.81 -3.74
CA ALA A 153 -15.52 -19.98 -2.77
C ALA A 153 -14.02 -20.32 -2.71
N ALA A 154 -13.68 -21.62 -2.71
CA ALA A 154 -12.29 -22.07 -2.73
C ALA A 154 -11.59 -21.74 -4.05
N ALA A 155 -12.30 -21.85 -5.18
CA ALA A 155 -11.78 -21.50 -6.51
C ALA A 155 -11.40 -20.00 -6.61
N LYS A 156 -12.11 -19.11 -5.91
CA LYS A 156 -11.77 -17.67 -5.84
C LYS A 156 -10.36 -17.43 -5.32
N ILE A 157 -9.81 -18.29 -4.46
CA ILE A 157 -8.42 -18.18 -3.97
C ILE A 157 -7.46 -18.32 -5.15
N ASP A 158 -7.66 -19.34 -5.99
CA ASP A 158 -6.83 -19.55 -7.17
C ASP A 158 -7.05 -18.44 -8.22
N GLU A 159 -8.27 -17.99 -8.44
CA GLU A 159 -8.57 -16.91 -9.40
C GLU A 159 -7.94 -15.57 -9.01
N ASN A 160 -8.08 -15.17 -7.76
CA ASN A 160 -7.59 -13.87 -7.26
C ASN A 160 -6.10 -13.88 -6.93
N LEU A 161 -5.52 -15.04 -6.60
CA LEU A 161 -4.13 -15.18 -6.15
C LEU A 161 -3.38 -16.19 -7.05
N ARG A 162 -3.55 -16.03 -8.37
CA ARG A 162 -3.05 -16.94 -9.42
C ARG A 162 -1.52 -16.94 -9.55
N ARG A 163 -0.83 -15.82 -9.27
CA ARG A 163 0.62 -15.69 -9.53
C ARG A 163 1.44 -16.17 -8.33
N LYS A 164 2.56 -16.85 -8.60
CA LYS A 164 3.54 -17.28 -7.56
C LYS A 164 4.00 -16.13 -6.65
N VAL A 165 4.02 -14.90 -7.15
CA VAL A 165 4.38 -13.72 -6.35
C VAL A 165 3.33 -13.41 -5.29
N ASP A 166 2.04 -13.53 -5.62
CA ASP A 166 0.94 -13.21 -4.72
C ASP A 166 0.82 -14.27 -3.59
N ARG A 167 1.41 -15.45 -3.80
CA ARG A 167 1.49 -16.57 -2.85
C ARG A 167 2.76 -16.57 -1.98
N ARG A 168 3.63 -15.57 -2.04
CA ARG A 168 4.86 -15.58 -1.20
C ARG A 168 4.59 -15.62 0.30
N SER A 169 3.41 -15.16 0.74
CA SER A 169 3.03 -15.14 2.16
C SER A 169 2.29 -16.39 2.64
N PHE A 170 1.93 -17.31 1.75
CA PHE A 170 1.24 -18.54 2.09
C PHE A 170 1.40 -19.61 1.00
N ASN A 171 1.62 -20.84 1.41
CA ASN A 171 1.69 -21.99 0.54
C ASN A 171 0.45 -22.87 0.75
N ILE A 172 -0.44 -22.93 -0.23
CA ILE A 172 -1.59 -23.84 -0.19
C ILE A 172 -1.07 -25.23 -0.51
N ILE A 173 -1.07 -26.11 0.50
CA ILE A 173 -0.62 -27.50 0.35
C ILE A 173 -1.67 -28.31 -0.41
N GLY A 174 -2.95 -28.00 -0.22
CA GLY A 174 -4.03 -28.55 -1.02
C GLY A 174 -5.41 -28.20 -0.48
N TYR A 175 -6.41 -28.79 -1.13
CA TYR A 175 -7.83 -28.57 -0.85
C TYR A 175 -8.45 -29.87 -0.37
N VAL A 176 -9.23 -29.83 0.70
CA VAL A 176 -10.04 -30.97 1.18
C VAL A 176 -11.48 -30.69 0.79
N PRO A 177 -12.10 -31.50 -0.09
CA PRO A 177 -13.51 -31.33 -0.41
C PRO A 177 -14.37 -31.45 0.86
N ALA A 178 -15.28 -30.50 1.08
CA ALA A 178 -16.40 -30.70 1.99
C ALA A 178 -17.42 -31.59 1.25
N ALA A 179 -18.13 -32.48 1.96
CA ALA A 179 -18.93 -33.52 1.31
C ALA A 179 -20.11 -32.97 0.47
N SER A 180 -20.52 -31.72 0.73
CA SER A 180 -21.59 -31.03 -0.02
C SER A 180 -21.02 -30.04 -1.05
N GLY A 181 -21.06 -30.41 -2.35
CA GLY A 181 -20.84 -29.49 -3.47
C GLY A 181 -19.98 -30.04 -4.61
N GLU A 182 -20.22 -29.56 -5.83
CA GLU A 182 -19.34 -29.86 -6.98
C GLU A 182 -17.95 -29.23 -6.75
N ALA A 183 -16.91 -30.06 -6.87
CA ALA A 183 -15.53 -29.59 -6.80
C ALA A 183 -15.19 -28.78 -8.07
N VAL A 184 -15.09 -27.46 -7.93
CA VAL A 184 -14.64 -26.55 -8.99
C VAL A 184 -13.10 -26.49 -9.05
N VAL A 185 -12.44 -26.79 -7.93
CA VAL A 185 -10.98 -26.84 -7.85
C VAL A 185 -10.42 -28.04 -8.61
N PRO A 186 -9.34 -27.90 -9.42
CA PRO A 186 -8.75 -29.01 -10.16
C PRO A 186 -8.35 -30.19 -9.26
N ALA A 187 -8.73 -31.40 -9.64
CA ALA A 187 -8.51 -32.63 -8.87
C ALA A 187 -7.05 -32.85 -8.43
N GLY A 188 -6.06 -32.42 -9.23
CA GLY A 188 -4.64 -32.51 -8.89
C GLY A 188 -4.19 -31.62 -7.71
N LYS A 189 -5.03 -30.71 -7.24
CA LYS A 189 -4.80 -29.89 -6.02
C LYS A 189 -5.60 -30.37 -4.82
N CYS A 190 -6.54 -31.29 -5.03
CA CYS A 190 -7.36 -31.85 -3.97
C CYS A 190 -6.59 -32.96 -3.25
N LEU A 191 -6.46 -32.83 -1.93
CA LEU A 191 -5.92 -33.88 -1.09
C LEU A 191 -7.03 -34.87 -0.80
N ARG A 192 -6.73 -36.15 -1.00
CA ARG A 192 -7.63 -37.22 -0.56
C ARG A 192 -7.60 -37.23 0.97
N LYS A 193 -8.78 -37.13 1.59
CA LYS A 193 -8.92 -37.24 3.04
C LYS A 193 -8.56 -38.68 3.45
N PHE A 194 -7.51 -38.83 4.24
CA PHE A 194 -7.11 -40.10 4.85
C PHE A 194 -7.13 -39.88 6.36
N GLY A 195 -8.11 -40.46 7.05
CA GLY A 195 -8.31 -40.23 8.48
C GLY A 195 -8.94 -38.87 8.78
N THR A 196 -8.51 -38.26 9.88
CA THR A 196 -9.00 -36.96 10.37
C THR A 196 -8.28 -35.79 9.71
N LEU A 197 -8.85 -34.57 9.78
CA LEU A 197 -8.12 -33.35 9.40
C LEU A 197 -6.80 -33.19 10.18
N LEU A 198 -6.75 -33.63 11.44
CA LEU A 198 -5.56 -33.55 12.28
C LEU A 198 -4.41 -34.41 11.72
N ASP A 199 -4.72 -35.59 11.16
CA ASP A 199 -3.73 -36.47 10.52
C ASP A 199 -3.09 -35.80 9.30
N LEU A 200 -3.91 -35.12 8.49
CA LEU A 200 -3.42 -34.32 7.37
C LEU A 200 -2.55 -33.16 7.87
N VAL A 201 -2.96 -32.47 8.94
CA VAL A 201 -2.20 -31.36 9.52
C VAL A 201 -0.82 -31.82 9.97
N ASN A 202 -0.74 -32.95 10.69
CA ASN A 202 0.53 -33.49 11.17
C ASN A 202 1.41 -33.97 10.02
N LYS A 203 0.84 -34.71 9.06
CA LYS A 203 1.57 -35.25 7.90
C LYS A 203 2.16 -34.15 7.03
N TYR A 204 1.39 -33.10 6.77
CA TYR A 204 1.79 -32.02 5.88
C TYR A 204 2.34 -30.80 6.61
N GLN A 205 2.51 -30.85 7.95
CA GLN A 205 2.99 -29.74 8.77
C GLN A 205 2.22 -28.46 8.48
N ILE A 206 0.89 -28.54 8.54
CA ILE A 206 0.00 -27.40 8.26
C ILE A 206 -0.02 -26.49 9.49
N GLU A 207 0.17 -25.19 9.28
CA GLU A 207 0.15 -24.19 10.35
C GLU A 207 -1.22 -23.51 10.50
N GLU A 208 -2.02 -23.52 9.44
CA GLU A 208 -3.26 -22.75 9.37
C GLU A 208 -4.27 -23.39 8.41
N ILE A 209 -5.53 -23.44 8.82
CA ILE A 209 -6.63 -23.98 8.03
C ILE A 209 -7.53 -22.82 7.59
N VAL A 210 -7.80 -22.74 6.29
CA VAL A 210 -8.74 -21.79 5.69
C VAL A 210 -10.03 -22.53 5.37
N VAL A 211 -11.12 -22.12 6.03
CA VAL A 211 -12.45 -22.64 5.75
C VAL A 211 -13.04 -21.85 4.59
N ALA A 212 -13.20 -22.52 3.46
CA ALA A 212 -13.81 -22.01 2.23
C ALA A 212 -15.04 -22.86 1.88
N ALA A 213 -15.93 -23.03 2.87
CA ALA A 213 -17.19 -23.72 2.69
C ALA A 213 -18.23 -22.75 2.09
N ASP A 214 -18.85 -23.14 0.97
CA ASP A 214 -19.96 -22.40 0.38
C ASP A 214 -21.26 -22.57 1.20
N ASP A 215 -21.38 -23.69 1.92
CA ASP A 215 -22.45 -23.97 2.88
C ASP A 215 -21.86 -24.63 4.14
N CYS A 216 -22.34 -24.20 5.32
CA CYS A 216 -21.97 -24.77 6.62
C CYS A 216 -23.11 -25.66 7.15
N GLY A 217 -23.65 -26.50 6.26
CA GLY A 217 -24.71 -27.45 6.58
C GLY A 217 -24.23 -28.65 7.40
N ILE A 218 -25.03 -29.72 7.41
CA ILE A 218 -24.86 -30.89 8.28
C ILE A 218 -23.51 -31.61 8.04
N ASP A 219 -23.00 -31.59 6.81
CA ASP A 219 -21.74 -32.25 6.43
C ASP A 219 -20.47 -31.39 6.68
N PHE A 220 -20.61 -30.23 7.32
CA PHE A 220 -19.48 -29.39 7.67
C PHE A 220 -18.66 -30.06 8.79
N PRO A 221 -17.34 -30.29 8.62
CA PRO A 221 -16.52 -31.01 9.59
C PRO A 221 -16.15 -30.13 10.79
N LEU A 222 -17.16 -29.72 11.56
CA LEU A 222 -17.00 -28.79 12.68
C LEU A 222 -16.12 -29.40 13.78
N ASP A 223 -16.39 -30.64 14.18
CA ASP A 223 -15.67 -31.31 15.26
C ASP A 223 -14.19 -31.47 14.93
N GLU A 224 -13.86 -31.91 13.71
CA GLU A 224 -12.47 -32.03 13.27
C GLU A 224 -11.74 -30.68 13.18
N LEU A 225 -12.44 -29.60 12.84
CA LEU A 225 -11.89 -28.24 12.85
C LEU A 225 -11.68 -27.72 14.28
N LEU A 226 -12.59 -28.05 15.21
CA LEU A 226 -12.44 -27.74 16.62
C LEU A 226 -11.26 -28.50 17.23
N ASP A 227 -11.09 -29.78 16.92
CA ASP A 227 -9.94 -30.57 17.33
C ASP A 227 -8.63 -29.95 16.85
N CYS A 228 -8.58 -29.53 15.57
CA CYS A 228 -7.42 -28.81 15.04
C CYS A 228 -7.15 -27.52 15.84
N ARG A 229 -8.21 -26.76 16.14
CA ARG A 229 -8.10 -25.50 16.89
C ARG A 229 -7.59 -25.72 18.32
N MET A 230 -8.07 -26.76 19.00
CA MET A 230 -7.62 -27.15 20.34
C MET A 230 -6.16 -27.61 20.35
N ASN A 231 -5.67 -28.17 19.25
CA ASN A 231 -4.26 -28.52 19.04
C ASN A 231 -3.38 -27.31 18.61
N GLY A 232 -3.90 -26.09 18.69
CA GLY A 232 -3.14 -24.87 18.42
C GLY A 232 -3.01 -24.48 16.95
N ILE A 233 -3.72 -25.19 16.05
CA ILE A 233 -3.76 -24.85 14.62
C ILE A 233 -4.75 -23.71 14.44
N ASN A 234 -4.34 -22.65 13.74
CA ASN A 234 -5.23 -21.52 13.54
C ASN A 234 -6.27 -21.85 12.46
N VAL A 235 -7.56 -21.72 12.78
CA VAL A 235 -8.67 -21.93 11.83
C VAL A 235 -9.28 -20.57 11.52
N ILE A 236 -9.28 -20.18 10.24
CA ILE A 236 -9.79 -18.89 9.76
C ILE A 236 -10.79 -19.10 8.63
N ASP A 237 -11.74 -18.18 8.49
CA ASP A 237 -12.66 -18.14 7.37
C ASP A 237 -12.05 -17.48 6.12
N LEU A 238 -12.70 -17.67 4.99
CA LEU A 238 -12.24 -17.15 3.70
C LEU A 238 -12.18 -15.62 3.64
N LEU A 239 -13.10 -14.90 4.30
CA LEU A 239 -13.08 -13.44 4.32
C LEU A 239 -11.88 -12.92 5.11
N THR A 240 -11.62 -13.49 6.30
CA THR A 240 -10.40 -13.20 7.08
C THR A 240 -9.13 -13.55 6.31
N PHE A 241 -9.14 -14.63 5.53
CA PHE A 241 -8.02 -14.97 4.66
C PHE A 241 -7.73 -13.87 3.63
N PHE A 242 -8.73 -13.41 2.87
CA PHE A 242 -8.54 -12.32 1.90
C PHE A 242 -8.19 -10.99 2.58
N GLU A 243 -8.80 -10.67 3.72
CA GLU A 243 -8.46 -9.48 4.49
C GLU A 243 -6.99 -9.51 4.94
N ARG A 244 -6.53 -10.67 5.44
CA ARG A 244 -5.16 -10.82 5.94
C ARG A 244 -4.15 -10.92 4.81
N HIS A 245 -4.45 -11.60 3.72
CA HIS A 245 -3.46 -11.93 2.68
C HIS A 245 -3.51 -11.02 1.46
N ALA A 246 -4.71 -10.63 1.03
CA ALA A 246 -4.91 -9.73 -0.10
C ALA A 246 -5.14 -8.27 0.34
N CYS A 247 -5.35 -8.02 1.65
CA CYS A 247 -5.67 -6.69 2.19
C CYS A 247 -6.86 -6.04 1.47
N LYS A 248 -7.87 -6.87 1.18
CA LYS A 248 -9.14 -6.48 0.56
C LYS A 248 -10.29 -7.24 1.21
N ILE A 249 -11.46 -6.62 1.25
CA ILE A 249 -12.69 -7.25 1.74
C ILE A 249 -13.47 -7.79 0.53
N MET A 250 -13.64 -9.11 0.45
CA MET A 250 -14.30 -9.73 -0.68
C MET A 250 -15.81 -9.54 -0.63
N ILE A 251 -16.32 -8.57 -1.38
CA ILE A 251 -17.75 -8.25 -1.45
C ILE A 251 -18.61 -9.46 -1.83
N PRO A 252 -18.22 -10.32 -2.80
CA PRO A 252 -19.00 -11.51 -3.14
C PRO A 252 -19.09 -12.56 -2.03
N LEU A 253 -18.43 -12.37 -0.89
CA LEU A 253 -18.49 -13.24 0.30
C LEU A 253 -19.14 -12.54 1.51
N LEU A 254 -19.58 -11.29 1.36
CA LEU A 254 -20.16 -10.51 2.45
C LEU A 254 -21.65 -10.80 2.62
N HIS A 255 -22.06 -11.02 3.87
CA HIS A 255 -23.46 -10.89 4.24
C HIS A 255 -23.85 -9.40 4.40
N PRO A 256 -25.11 -9.00 4.09
CA PRO A 256 -25.58 -7.62 4.25
C PRO A 256 -25.31 -7.01 5.63
N SER A 257 -25.37 -7.81 6.69
CA SER A 257 -25.16 -7.39 8.07
C SER A 257 -23.70 -7.18 8.46
N TRP A 258 -22.73 -7.60 7.62
CA TRP A 258 -21.30 -7.55 7.96
C TRP A 258 -20.83 -6.15 8.38
N LEU A 259 -21.36 -5.11 7.75
CA LEU A 259 -20.94 -3.72 7.99
C LEU A 259 -21.31 -3.23 9.39
N VAL A 260 -22.38 -3.78 9.97
CA VAL A 260 -22.82 -3.48 11.35
C VAL A 260 -21.89 -4.14 12.37
N PHE A 261 -21.44 -5.36 12.08
CA PHE A 261 -20.56 -6.14 12.97
C PHE A 261 -19.06 -5.93 12.71
N ALA A 262 -18.72 -5.16 11.68
CA ALA A 262 -17.34 -4.88 11.33
C ALA A 262 -16.69 -3.99 12.39
N GLU A 263 -15.88 -4.62 13.25
CA GLU A 263 -15.04 -3.89 14.18
C GLU A 263 -14.13 -2.90 13.45
N GLY A 264 -14.19 -1.64 13.85
CA GLY A 264 -13.27 -0.60 13.39
C GLY A 264 -13.88 0.49 12.51
N ILE A 265 -15.11 0.32 12.02
CA ILE A 265 -15.89 1.36 11.34
C ILE A 265 -16.52 2.32 12.38
N ALA A 266 -15.73 2.76 13.37
CA ALA A 266 -16.16 3.71 14.39
C ALA A 266 -15.55 5.07 14.12
N VAL A 267 -16.41 6.06 13.88
CA VAL A 267 -16.03 7.47 13.73
C VAL A 267 -15.76 8.05 15.11
N ASN A 268 -14.51 7.91 15.59
CA ASN A 268 -14.10 8.53 16.85
C ASN A 268 -13.72 10.00 16.58
N GLY A 269 -14.30 10.96 17.33
CA GLY A 269 -14.00 12.39 17.16
C GLY A 269 -12.52 12.73 17.26
N ALA A 270 -11.79 12.13 18.21
CA ALA A 270 -10.34 12.29 18.33
C ALA A 270 -9.57 11.79 17.09
N ARG A 271 -10.02 10.68 16.49
CA ARG A 271 -9.40 10.16 15.24
C ARG A 271 -9.63 11.10 14.06
N SER A 272 -10.80 11.75 14.01
CA SER A 272 -11.11 12.76 13.00
C SER A 272 -10.22 13.99 13.15
N LEU A 273 -9.93 14.42 14.38
CA LEU A 273 -9.03 15.55 14.65
C LEU A 273 -7.59 15.25 14.25
N THR A 274 -7.03 14.10 14.67
CA THR A 274 -5.66 13.70 14.29
C THR A 274 -5.51 13.60 12.77
N LYS A 275 -6.50 12.99 12.09
CA LYS A 275 -6.54 12.95 10.62
C LYS A 275 -6.51 14.35 10.03
N ARG A 276 -7.34 15.25 10.56
CA ARG A 276 -7.47 16.61 10.04
C ARG A 276 -6.16 17.41 10.21
N LEU A 277 -5.52 17.30 11.37
CA LEU A 277 -4.22 17.94 11.62
C LEU A 277 -3.14 17.40 10.68
N PHE A 278 -3.10 16.09 10.47
CA PHE A 278 -2.21 15.47 9.50
C PHE A 278 -2.48 15.96 8.08
N ASP A 279 -3.74 15.95 7.63
CA ASP A 279 -4.13 16.38 6.29
C ASP A 279 -3.73 17.84 6.02
N ILE A 280 -3.96 18.74 6.98
CA ILE A 280 -3.57 20.16 6.88
C ILE A 280 -2.05 20.30 6.86
N SER A 281 -1.35 19.71 7.84
CA SER A 281 0.10 19.86 7.98
C SER A 281 0.84 19.29 6.76
N PHE A 282 0.45 18.10 6.33
CA PHE A 282 1.07 17.41 5.20
C PHE A 282 0.76 18.08 3.88
N SER A 283 -0.48 18.55 3.67
CA SER A 283 -0.85 19.25 2.44
C SER A 283 -0.17 20.62 2.35
N THR A 284 -0.08 21.36 3.45
CA THR A 284 0.67 22.62 3.51
C THR A 284 2.14 22.41 3.21
N PHE A 285 2.76 21.37 3.81
CA PHE A 285 4.15 21.02 3.52
C PHE A 285 4.38 20.70 2.04
N ILE A 286 3.52 19.88 1.43
CA ILE A 286 3.62 19.57 0.00
C ILE A 286 3.44 20.82 -0.86
N ILE A 287 2.46 21.69 -0.55
CA ILE A 287 2.27 22.96 -1.27
C ILE A 287 3.54 23.83 -1.17
N MET A 288 4.12 23.98 0.01
CA MET A 288 5.36 24.74 0.21
C MET A 288 6.55 24.15 -0.56
N LEU A 289 6.60 22.83 -0.73
CA LEU A 289 7.65 22.18 -1.52
C LEU A 289 7.38 22.28 -3.03
N SER A 290 6.11 22.18 -3.45
CA SER A 290 5.72 22.05 -4.84
C SER A 290 5.31 23.37 -5.51
N TRP A 291 5.16 24.48 -4.78
CA TRP A 291 4.69 25.75 -5.36
C TRP A 291 5.52 26.24 -6.57
N PRO A 292 6.87 26.11 -6.62
CA PRO A 292 7.62 26.55 -7.80
C PRO A 292 7.26 25.71 -9.03
N LEU A 293 7.10 24.40 -8.85
CA LEU A 293 6.68 23.50 -9.92
C LEU A 293 5.24 23.75 -10.35
N MET A 294 4.34 24.08 -9.42
CA MET A 294 2.96 24.46 -9.72
C MET A 294 2.90 25.77 -10.52
N LEU A 295 3.75 26.74 -10.19
CA LEU A 295 3.87 27.99 -10.93
C LEU A 295 4.40 27.75 -12.35
N LEU A 296 5.45 26.96 -12.50
CA LEU A 296 5.99 26.57 -13.81
C LEU A 296 4.95 25.83 -14.65
N ALA A 297 4.20 24.90 -14.06
CA ALA A 297 3.12 24.20 -14.74
C ALA A 297 2.01 25.17 -15.18
N ALA A 298 1.61 26.11 -14.32
CA ALA A 298 0.62 27.13 -14.65
C ALA A 298 1.05 28.00 -15.84
N ILE A 299 2.31 28.46 -15.84
CA ILE A 299 2.88 29.25 -16.93
C ILE A 299 2.93 28.42 -18.22
N ALA A 300 3.38 27.16 -18.17
CA ALA A 300 3.44 26.30 -19.34
C ALA A 300 2.06 26.06 -19.99
N ILE A 301 1.02 25.88 -19.17
CA ILE A 301 -0.37 25.73 -19.63
C ILE A 301 -0.90 27.02 -20.28
N LEU A 302 -0.52 28.19 -19.75
CA LEU A 302 -0.89 29.48 -20.34
C LEU A 302 -0.23 29.68 -21.70
N ILE A 303 1.08 29.41 -21.81
CA ILE A 303 1.83 29.56 -23.05
C ILE A 303 1.27 28.61 -24.12
N GLU A 304 1.02 27.34 -23.79
CA GLU A 304 0.44 26.36 -24.73
C GLU A 304 -0.96 26.79 -25.20
N GLY A 305 -1.75 27.43 -24.33
CA GLY A 305 -3.05 27.98 -24.68
C GLY A 305 -3.02 29.32 -25.41
N GLY A 306 -1.83 29.86 -25.75
CA GLY A 306 -1.70 31.20 -26.35
C GLY A 306 -2.21 32.31 -25.43
N PHE A 307 -2.00 32.16 -24.12
CA PHE A 307 -2.54 33.03 -23.05
C PHE A 307 -4.07 33.13 -23.04
N ARG A 308 -4.76 32.14 -23.63
CA ARG A 308 -6.22 32.04 -23.66
C ARG A 308 -6.71 30.83 -22.87
N GLY A 309 -7.82 31.06 -22.16
CA GLY A 309 -8.51 30.04 -21.36
C GLY A 309 -7.87 29.77 -19.99
N PRO A 310 -8.57 29.00 -19.14
CA PRO A 310 -8.21 28.86 -17.73
C PRO A 310 -7.06 27.86 -17.51
N VAL A 311 -6.21 28.15 -16.52
CA VAL A 311 -5.16 27.24 -16.05
C VAL A 311 -5.74 26.10 -15.21
N LEU A 312 -6.76 26.42 -14.41
CA LEU A 312 -7.45 25.46 -13.56
C LEU A 312 -8.70 24.93 -14.26
N TYR A 313 -8.95 23.64 -14.04
CA TYR A 313 -10.14 22.94 -14.47
C TYR A 313 -10.83 22.34 -13.25
N PHE A 314 -12.17 22.36 -13.25
CA PHE A 314 -12.99 21.92 -12.13
C PHE A 314 -13.95 20.81 -12.58
N GLN A 315 -14.10 19.78 -11.75
CA GLN A 315 -15.11 18.73 -11.94
C GLN A 315 -15.91 18.51 -10.67
N TYR A 316 -17.22 18.31 -10.79
CA TYR A 316 -18.02 17.86 -9.66
C TYR A 316 -17.74 16.40 -9.34
N ARG A 317 -17.60 16.11 -8.05
CA ARG A 317 -17.33 14.78 -7.51
C ARG A 317 -18.15 14.52 -6.27
N VAL A 318 -18.41 13.24 -5.99
CA VAL A 318 -19.10 12.80 -4.77
C VAL A 318 -18.10 12.68 -3.63
N GLY A 319 -18.35 13.41 -2.54
CA GLY A 319 -17.56 13.44 -1.32
C GLY A 319 -18.22 12.72 -0.14
N ALA A 320 -17.79 13.07 1.08
CA ALA A 320 -18.31 12.46 2.30
C ALA A 320 -19.82 12.69 2.46
N GLY A 321 -20.56 11.66 2.85
CA GLY A 321 -22.01 11.66 2.98
C GLY A 321 -22.75 11.88 1.66
N GLY A 322 -22.12 11.60 0.52
CA GLY A 322 -22.70 11.79 -0.81
C GLY A 322 -22.72 13.25 -1.29
N ARG A 323 -22.13 14.18 -0.55
CA ARG A 323 -22.16 15.62 -0.90
C ARG A 323 -21.26 15.93 -2.09
N LEU A 324 -21.77 16.73 -3.01
CA LEU A 324 -21.00 17.16 -4.19
C LEU A 324 -20.00 18.26 -3.84
N PHE A 325 -18.79 18.20 -4.40
CA PHE A 325 -17.79 19.26 -4.29
C PHE A 325 -17.04 19.46 -5.61
N LYS A 326 -16.38 20.61 -5.76
CA LYS A 326 -15.59 20.97 -6.96
C LYS A 326 -14.14 20.51 -6.78
N LEU A 327 -13.72 19.48 -7.52
CA LEU A 327 -12.35 19.00 -7.52
C LEU A 327 -11.44 19.89 -8.37
N TYR A 328 -10.35 20.39 -7.77
CA TYR A 328 -9.37 21.25 -8.43
C TYR A 328 -8.32 20.46 -9.19
N LYS A 329 -8.08 20.79 -10.47
CA LYS A 329 -6.98 20.23 -11.28
C LYS A 329 -6.36 21.28 -12.18
N PHE A 330 -5.13 21.05 -12.62
CA PHE A 330 -4.61 21.79 -13.77
C PHE A 330 -5.26 21.30 -15.06
N ARG A 331 -5.48 22.22 -15.98
CA ARG A 331 -5.96 21.91 -17.34
C ARG A 331 -4.89 21.10 -18.07
N SER A 332 -5.21 19.85 -18.39
CA SER A 332 -4.34 18.95 -19.15
C SER A 332 -4.95 18.49 -20.48
N MET A 333 -6.12 19.02 -20.83
CA MET A 333 -6.88 18.65 -22.03
C MET A 333 -7.28 19.92 -22.79
N ILE A 334 -7.58 19.77 -24.07
CA ILE A 334 -8.13 20.84 -24.93
C ILE A 334 -9.43 21.38 -24.34
N LEU A 335 -9.75 22.64 -24.67
CA LEU A 335 -11.05 23.23 -24.37
C LEU A 335 -12.15 22.35 -25.00
N ASN A 336 -13.26 22.17 -24.28
CA ASN A 336 -14.42 21.37 -24.71
C ASN A 336 -14.15 19.86 -24.91
N ALA A 337 -13.12 19.31 -24.27
CA ALA A 337 -12.80 17.88 -24.30
C ALA A 337 -13.98 16.94 -23.90
N GLU A 338 -15.02 17.43 -23.23
CA GLU A 338 -16.15 16.63 -22.76
C GLU A 338 -17.50 16.99 -23.43
N GLU A 339 -17.52 17.59 -24.63
CA GLU A 339 -18.77 17.95 -25.34
C GLU A 339 -19.73 16.75 -25.56
N GLY A 340 -19.22 15.53 -25.66
CA GLY A 340 -20.01 14.28 -25.75
C GLY A 340 -20.41 13.65 -24.41
N GLY A 341 -20.15 14.31 -23.27
CA GLY A 341 -20.51 13.84 -21.93
C GLY A 341 -19.39 13.12 -21.16
N PRO A 342 -19.71 12.55 -19.98
CA PRO A 342 -18.76 11.89 -19.09
C PRO A 342 -18.18 10.62 -19.72
N VAL A 343 -16.89 10.62 -20.05
CA VAL A 343 -16.20 9.40 -20.53
C VAL A 343 -14.97 9.13 -19.68
N TRP A 344 -14.77 7.87 -19.26
CA TRP A 344 -13.50 7.47 -18.66
C TRP A 344 -12.36 7.73 -19.63
N ALA A 345 -11.34 8.45 -19.18
CA ALA A 345 -10.15 8.69 -19.99
C ALA A 345 -9.59 7.35 -20.50
N ARG A 346 -9.27 7.27 -21.79
CA ARG A 346 -8.60 6.11 -22.40
C ARG A 346 -7.07 6.28 -22.33
N ARG A 347 -6.31 5.25 -22.69
CA ARG A 347 -4.85 5.37 -22.82
C ARG A 347 -4.55 6.05 -24.16
N ASN A 348 -3.62 7.01 -24.19
CA ASN A 348 -3.34 7.89 -25.35
C ASN A 348 -4.59 8.61 -25.86
N ASP A 349 -5.22 9.40 -24.98
CA ASP A 349 -6.42 10.15 -25.31
C ASP A 349 -6.06 11.38 -26.16
N ALA A 350 -6.63 11.49 -27.36
CA ALA A 350 -6.34 12.56 -28.32
C ALA A 350 -6.70 13.97 -27.79
N ARG A 351 -7.50 14.05 -26.72
CA ARG A 351 -7.90 15.31 -26.08
C ARG A 351 -6.81 15.92 -25.20
N VAL A 352 -5.73 15.20 -24.95
CA VAL A 352 -4.65 15.61 -24.03
C VAL A 352 -3.65 16.49 -24.77
N THR A 353 -3.32 17.64 -24.20
CA THR A 353 -2.34 18.57 -24.78
C THR A 353 -0.90 18.07 -24.55
N HIS A 354 0.10 18.68 -25.20
CA HIS A 354 1.49 18.23 -25.08
C HIS A 354 2.02 18.51 -23.66
N ILE A 355 1.80 19.71 -23.15
CA ILE A 355 2.09 20.04 -21.74
C ILE A 355 1.19 19.21 -20.82
N GLY A 356 -0.07 18.99 -21.21
CA GLY A 356 -1.02 18.12 -20.52
C GLY A 356 -0.48 16.71 -20.30
N ALA A 357 0.15 16.10 -21.30
CA ALA A 357 0.76 14.79 -21.19
C ALA A 357 1.94 14.79 -20.21
N LEU A 358 2.78 15.83 -20.24
CA LEU A 358 3.92 15.96 -19.32
C LEU A 358 3.46 16.08 -17.86
N ILE A 359 2.51 16.98 -17.58
CA ILE A 359 2.02 17.21 -16.21
C ILE A 359 1.25 15.99 -15.67
N ARG A 360 0.53 15.23 -16.52
CA ARG A 360 -0.15 13.98 -16.13
C ARG A 360 0.81 12.84 -15.84
N LYS A 361 1.90 12.75 -16.61
CA LYS A 361 2.99 11.79 -16.39
C LYS A 361 3.67 12.05 -15.05
N ALA A 362 3.92 13.32 -14.72
CA ALA A 362 4.50 13.75 -13.46
C ALA A 362 3.49 13.92 -12.31
N ARG A 363 2.18 13.66 -12.55
CA ARG A 363 1.08 13.87 -11.58
C ARG A 363 0.95 15.30 -11.04
N LEU A 364 1.56 16.26 -11.72
CA LEU A 364 1.47 17.68 -11.36
C LEU A 364 0.03 18.18 -11.55
N ASP A 365 -0.74 17.57 -12.45
CA ASP A 365 -2.14 17.92 -12.71
C ASP A 365 -3.06 17.78 -11.49
N GLU A 366 -2.70 16.91 -10.55
CA GLU A 366 -3.48 16.64 -9.33
C GLU A 366 -3.06 17.51 -8.12
N LEU A 367 -1.95 18.27 -8.20
CA LEU A 367 -1.49 19.11 -7.08
C LEU A 367 -2.51 20.16 -6.60
N PRO A 368 -3.34 20.80 -7.47
CA PRO A 368 -4.37 21.71 -7.00
C PRO A 368 -5.40 21.07 -6.05
N GLN A 369 -5.54 19.74 -6.03
CA GLN A 369 -6.42 19.03 -5.10
C GLN A 369 -6.00 19.22 -3.63
N LEU A 370 -4.74 19.59 -3.36
CA LEU A 370 -4.26 19.92 -2.02
C LEU A 370 -5.08 21.08 -1.40
N PHE A 371 -5.60 22.01 -2.22
CA PHE A 371 -6.50 23.05 -1.75
C PHE A 371 -7.88 22.49 -1.34
N ASN A 372 -8.39 21.44 -1.99
CA ASN A 372 -9.61 20.74 -1.53
C ASN A 372 -9.39 20.06 -0.17
N VAL A 373 -8.18 19.53 0.06
CA VAL A 373 -7.80 18.99 1.36
C VAL A 373 -7.78 20.10 2.41
N LEU A 374 -7.16 21.25 2.13
CA LEU A 374 -7.18 22.39 3.06
C LEU A 374 -8.59 22.92 3.35
N LYS A 375 -9.49 22.92 2.37
CA LYS A 375 -10.93 23.27 2.56
C LYS A 375 -11.72 22.23 3.36
N GLY A 376 -11.18 21.02 3.53
CA GLY A 376 -11.81 19.93 4.26
C GLY A 376 -12.84 19.15 3.46
N GLU A 377 -12.94 19.37 2.14
CA GLU A 377 -13.78 18.59 1.22
C GLU A 377 -13.15 17.21 0.96
N MET A 378 -11.81 17.16 0.96
CA MET A 378 -11.00 15.95 0.80
C MET A 378 -10.12 15.72 2.02
N SER A 379 -9.54 14.52 2.07
CA SER A 379 -8.44 14.12 2.93
C SER A 379 -7.21 13.83 2.06
N PHE A 380 -6.01 13.78 2.65
CA PHE A 380 -4.83 13.38 1.88
C PHE A 380 -4.94 11.90 1.48
N VAL A 381 -5.35 11.06 2.44
CA VAL A 381 -5.57 9.61 2.26
C VAL A 381 -7.06 9.27 2.42
N GLY A 382 -7.62 8.58 1.43
CA GLY A 382 -9.01 8.12 1.41
C GLY A 382 -9.44 7.54 0.05
N PRO A 383 -10.67 7.04 -0.08
CA PRO A 383 -11.20 6.55 -1.35
C PRO A 383 -11.16 7.61 -2.45
N ARG A 384 -10.80 7.23 -3.68
CA ARG A 384 -10.75 8.19 -4.79
C ARG A 384 -12.17 8.69 -5.13
N PRO A 385 -12.40 10.01 -5.22
CA PRO A 385 -13.73 10.56 -5.50
C PRO A 385 -14.16 10.31 -6.95
N GLU A 386 -15.36 9.77 -7.13
CA GLU A 386 -15.92 9.51 -8.47
C GLU A 386 -16.94 10.55 -8.92
N ARG A 387 -17.16 10.60 -10.23
CA ARG A 387 -18.16 11.48 -10.83
C ARG A 387 -19.57 11.03 -10.46
N PRO A 388 -20.51 11.95 -10.15
CA PRO A 388 -21.87 11.59 -9.78
C PRO A 388 -22.55 10.66 -10.78
N GLU A 389 -22.33 10.90 -12.07
CA GLU A 389 -22.91 10.11 -13.17
C GLU A 389 -22.43 8.66 -13.18
N PHE A 390 -21.20 8.39 -12.71
CA PHE A 390 -20.70 7.03 -12.52
C PHE A 390 -21.14 6.44 -11.18
N VAL A 391 -21.22 7.25 -10.12
CA VAL A 391 -21.66 6.78 -8.80
C VAL A 391 -23.08 6.25 -8.86
N SER A 392 -24.01 6.92 -9.55
CA SER A 392 -25.38 6.42 -9.71
C SER A 392 -25.41 5.02 -10.35
N LYS A 393 -24.76 4.85 -11.50
CA LYS A 393 -24.71 3.57 -12.22
C LYS A 393 -24.02 2.46 -11.42
N LEU A 394 -22.89 2.78 -10.80
CA LEU A 394 -22.12 1.80 -10.03
C LEU A 394 -22.84 1.38 -8.74
N SER A 395 -23.59 2.29 -8.13
CA SER A 395 -24.36 1.98 -6.91
C SER A 395 -25.55 1.06 -7.16
N GLU A 396 -26.10 1.07 -8.36
CA GLU A 396 -27.15 0.15 -8.79
C GLU A 396 -26.59 -1.27 -9.02
N ASN A 397 -25.39 -1.36 -9.61
CA ASN A 397 -24.80 -2.65 -10.02
C ASN A 397 -23.89 -3.30 -8.96
N ILE A 398 -23.35 -2.52 -8.02
CA ILE A 398 -22.35 -2.98 -7.04
C ILE A 398 -22.88 -2.83 -5.61
N PRO A 399 -23.12 -3.93 -4.88
CA PRO A 399 -23.48 -3.90 -3.48
C PRO A 399 -22.44 -3.13 -2.64
N PHE A 400 -22.91 -2.39 -1.64
CA PHE A 400 -22.09 -1.58 -0.73
C PHE A 400 -21.29 -0.45 -1.39
N TYR A 401 -21.54 -0.10 -2.66
CA TYR A 401 -20.76 0.93 -3.33
C TYR A 401 -20.82 2.29 -2.62
N ASN A 402 -21.99 2.66 -2.11
CA ASN A 402 -22.20 3.91 -1.37
C ASN A 402 -21.42 3.98 -0.05
N GLU A 403 -20.98 2.85 0.49
CA GLU A 403 -20.32 2.79 1.79
C GLU A 403 -18.97 3.53 1.76
N ARG A 404 -18.30 3.57 0.60
CA ARG A 404 -17.07 4.34 0.41
C ARG A 404 -17.24 5.85 0.66
N HIS A 405 -18.46 6.37 0.57
CA HIS A 405 -18.78 7.77 0.80
C HIS A 405 -18.97 8.10 2.28
N ARG A 406 -18.87 7.14 3.21
CA ARG A 406 -18.91 7.44 4.66
C ARG A 406 -17.69 8.17 5.18
N VAL A 407 -16.56 8.11 4.45
CA VAL A 407 -15.32 8.81 4.78
C VAL A 407 -15.01 9.87 3.73
N LYS A 408 -14.16 10.83 4.08
CA LYS A 408 -13.70 11.84 3.11
C LYS A 408 -12.90 11.18 1.99
N PRO A 409 -13.14 11.57 0.73
CA PRO A 409 -12.33 11.08 -0.36
C PRO A 409 -10.88 11.55 -0.25
N GLY A 410 -9.95 10.78 -0.83
CA GLY A 410 -8.52 11.03 -0.80
C GLY A 410 -7.95 11.54 -2.12
N ILE A 411 -6.83 12.27 -2.06
CA ILE A 411 -5.94 12.45 -3.23
C ILE A 411 -5.34 11.09 -3.59
N THR A 412 -4.84 10.41 -2.57
CA THR A 412 -4.37 9.03 -2.64
C THR A 412 -5.17 8.11 -1.72
N GLY A 413 -5.01 6.79 -1.87
CA GLY A 413 -5.80 5.81 -1.14
C GLY A 413 -5.29 4.40 -1.33
N TRP A 414 -5.72 3.49 -0.44
CA TRP A 414 -5.29 2.09 -0.46
C TRP A 414 -5.55 1.41 -1.80
N ALA A 415 -6.74 1.60 -2.38
CA ALA A 415 -7.09 1.07 -3.70
C ALA A 415 -6.16 1.59 -4.81
N GLN A 416 -5.76 2.87 -4.77
CA GLN A 416 -4.86 3.45 -5.79
C GLN A 416 -3.45 2.85 -5.73
N VAL A 417 -2.97 2.51 -4.53
CA VAL A 417 -1.66 1.89 -4.33
C VAL A 417 -1.68 0.40 -4.71
N CYS A 418 -2.68 -0.34 -4.24
CA CYS A 418 -2.75 -1.79 -4.44
C CYS A 418 -3.25 -2.19 -5.83
N TYR A 419 -4.13 -1.40 -6.46
CA TYR A 419 -4.78 -1.75 -7.72
C TYR A 419 -4.79 -0.57 -8.71
N PRO A 420 -3.66 -0.32 -9.41
CA PRO A 420 -3.47 0.90 -10.20
C PRO A 420 -4.22 0.95 -11.55
N TYR A 421 -5.10 -0.01 -11.87
CA TYR A 421 -5.76 -0.05 -13.18
C TYR A 421 -7.25 -0.31 -13.11
N GLY A 422 -7.98 0.26 -14.05
CA GLY A 422 -9.31 -0.19 -14.38
C GLY A 422 -10.29 0.88 -14.78
N ALA A 423 -11.02 0.61 -15.86
CA ALA A 423 -12.07 1.45 -16.44
C ALA A 423 -13.33 0.61 -16.75
N THR A 424 -13.52 -0.47 -15.98
CA THR A 424 -14.67 -1.36 -16.08
C THR A 424 -15.38 -1.44 -14.74
N GLU A 425 -16.62 -1.91 -14.74
CA GLU A 425 -17.38 -2.15 -13.50
C GLU A 425 -16.69 -3.18 -12.58
N LYS A 426 -16.07 -4.22 -13.16
CA LYS A 426 -15.27 -5.21 -12.40
C LYS A 426 -14.10 -4.54 -11.67
N ASP A 427 -13.48 -3.55 -12.29
CA ASP A 427 -12.41 -2.80 -11.64
C ASP A 427 -12.93 -1.86 -10.55
N ALA A 428 -14.12 -1.28 -10.74
CA ALA A 428 -14.77 -0.48 -9.70
C ALA A 428 -15.11 -1.34 -8.48
N LEU A 429 -15.59 -2.57 -8.70
CA LEU A 429 -15.79 -3.57 -7.64
C LEU A 429 -14.47 -3.87 -6.94
N GLU A 430 -13.40 -4.21 -7.67
CA GLU A 430 -12.10 -4.54 -7.07
C GLU A 430 -11.55 -3.37 -6.24
N LYS A 431 -11.65 -2.12 -6.74
CA LYS A 431 -11.26 -0.92 -5.98
C LYS A 431 -12.09 -0.74 -4.71
N LEU A 432 -13.40 -0.98 -4.79
CA LEU A 432 -14.28 -0.90 -3.63
C LEU A 432 -13.87 -1.91 -2.54
N GLN A 433 -13.43 -3.13 -2.90
CA GLN A 433 -12.94 -4.11 -1.93
C GLN A 433 -11.72 -3.61 -1.13
N TYR A 434 -10.83 -2.86 -1.77
CA TYR A 434 -9.70 -2.19 -1.09
C TYR A 434 -10.15 -0.97 -0.28
N ASP A 435 -11.11 -0.18 -0.79
CA ASP A 435 -11.67 0.96 -0.05
C ASP A 435 -12.35 0.51 1.25
N LEU A 436 -13.13 -0.59 1.22
CA LEU A 436 -13.75 -1.18 2.40
C LEU A 436 -12.71 -1.71 3.40
N TYR A 437 -11.60 -2.29 2.91
CA TYR A 437 -10.49 -2.70 3.77
C TYR A 437 -9.88 -1.49 4.50
N TYR A 438 -9.62 -0.41 3.78
CA TYR A 438 -9.09 0.82 4.35
C TYR A 438 -10.04 1.39 5.40
N MET A 439 -11.34 1.43 5.13
CA MET A 439 -12.32 1.92 6.10
C MET A 439 -12.37 1.07 7.38
N LYS A 440 -12.37 -0.27 7.25
CA LYS A 440 -12.38 -1.18 8.41
C LYS A 440 -11.10 -1.07 9.24
N ASN A 441 -9.95 -1.06 8.57
CA ASN A 441 -8.63 -1.08 9.21
C ASN A 441 -8.02 0.31 9.35
N TYR A 442 -8.84 1.36 9.29
CA TYR A 442 -8.39 2.73 9.36
C TYR A 442 -7.54 2.97 10.61
N SER A 443 -6.32 3.45 10.38
CA SER A 443 -5.38 3.85 11.42
C SER A 443 -4.43 4.92 10.87
N PHE A 444 -3.91 5.76 11.77
CA PHE A 444 -2.94 6.79 11.39
C PHE A 444 -1.66 6.18 10.76
N ALA A 445 -1.24 5.01 11.25
CA ALA A 445 -0.13 4.27 10.67
C ALA A 445 -0.42 3.79 9.23
N LEU A 446 -1.66 3.36 8.95
CA LEU A 446 -2.09 3.00 7.59
C LEU A 446 -2.04 4.21 6.65
N ASP A 447 -2.43 5.40 7.13
CA ASP A 447 -2.34 6.64 6.33
C ASP A 447 -0.89 6.98 5.98
N ILE A 448 0.02 6.92 6.95
CA ILE A 448 1.46 7.14 6.71
C ILE A 448 1.99 6.11 5.71
N MET A 449 1.65 4.84 5.89
CA MET A 449 2.07 3.77 4.98
C MET A 449 1.57 4.04 3.55
N ILE A 450 0.31 4.43 3.40
CA ILE A 450 -0.26 4.78 2.08
C ILE A 450 0.49 5.97 1.49
N ALA A 451 0.70 7.05 2.25
CA ALA A 451 1.42 8.23 1.76
C ALA A 451 2.84 7.88 1.25
N ILE A 452 3.56 7.05 2.00
CA ILE A 452 4.90 6.56 1.61
C ILE A 452 4.83 5.70 0.34
N GLN A 453 3.90 4.76 0.27
CA GLN A 453 3.73 3.90 -0.92
C GLN A 453 3.28 4.69 -2.15
N THR A 454 2.55 5.79 -1.96
CA THR A 454 2.16 6.69 -3.06
C THR A 454 3.37 7.36 -3.69
N LEU A 455 4.39 7.73 -2.92
CA LEU A 455 5.66 8.22 -3.47
C LEU A 455 6.29 7.16 -4.38
N GLN A 456 6.24 5.88 -4.00
CA GLN A 456 6.69 4.77 -4.84
C GLN A 456 5.89 4.64 -6.14
N VAL A 457 4.58 4.83 -6.09
CA VAL A 457 3.74 4.76 -7.30
C VAL A 457 4.09 5.90 -8.25
N VAL A 458 4.28 7.12 -7.73
CA VAL A 458 4.62 8.32 -8.51
C VAL A 458 6.03 8.23 -9.10
N LEU A 459 7.04 7.90 -8.29
CA LEU A 459 8.45 7.84 -8.73
C LEU A 459 8.70 6.76 -9.79
N TRP A 460 8.00 5.63 -9.74
CA TRP A 460 8.14 4.54 -10.73
C TRP A 460 7.14 4.65 -11.89
N GLY A 461 6.29 5.68 -11.90
CA GLY A 461 5.26 5.85 -12.93
C GLY A 461 4.26 4.69 -13.01
N LYS A 462 4.08 3.91 -11.94
CA LYS A 462 3.09 2.82 -11.93
C LYS A 462 1.70 3.44 -12.05
N GLY A 463 1.02 3.20 -13.17
CA GLY A 463 -0.27 3.83 -13.46
C GLY A 463 -0.19 5.23 -14.09
N ALA A 464 1.00 5.77 -14.37
CA ALA A 464 1.12 6.97 -15.21
C ALA A 464 0.62 6.68 -16.64
N ARG A 465 -0.13 7.62 -17.22
CA ARG A 465 -0.66 7.54 -18.58
C ARG A 465 -0.17 8.73 -19.37
#